data_AF-A0A7C4G0W1-F1
#
_entry.id   AF-A0A7C4G0W1-F1
#
_cell.length_a   1.000
_cell.length_b   1.000
_cell.length_c   1.000
_cell.angle_alpha   90.00
_cell.angle_beta   90.00
_cell.angle_gamma   90.00
#
_symmetry.space_group_name_H-M   'P 1'
#
loop_
_entity.id
_entity.type
_entity.pdbx_description
1 polymer ?
#
loop_
_entity_poly.entity_id
_entity_poly.type
_entity_poly.pdbx_seq_one_letter_code
_entity_poly.pdbx_strand_id
1 'polypeptide(L)'
;MVNWTMAGAASAAALLLILVWIVRLCVPARGAIRPGPEWVRRFDARRYSPVNRLLSGEDLEFLPVAPGYSTEIERRLRAARRHALAGYLRWMKADFDRLYLAGKAAIAEAQTDQSDLLASLVRMRAVFLWRYTLAMGRLSLSWAGAGLPDARSLAESVARMGSTVGTLAPFGARS
;
A
#
# COMPACT_ATOMS: atom_id res chain seq x y z
N MET A 1 13.92 23.82 -36.05
CA MET A 1 14.11 22.35 -36.19
C MET A 1 13.98 21.73 -34.81
N VAL A 2 13.00 20.86 -34.58
CA VAL A 2 12.77 20.21 -33.28
C VAL A 2 13.77 19.06 -33.11
N ASN A 3 14.58 19.06 -32.04
CA ASN A 3 15.59 18.03 -31.77
C ASN A 3 14.94 16.72 -31.30
N TRP A 4 14.64 15.84 -32.23
CA TRP A 4 14.13 14.47 -31.99
C TRP A 4 15.04 13.65 -31.05
N THR A 5 16.33 13.97 -30.98
CA THR A 5 17.31 13.33 -30.09
C THR A 5 17.05 13.63 -28.60
N MET A 6 16.59 14.85 -28.26
CA MET A 6 16.24 15.21 -26.89
C MET A 6 14.91 14.57 -26.45
N ALA A 7 13.95 14.47 -27.38
CA ALA A 7 12.67 13.80 -27.12
C ALA A 7 12.85 12.28 -26.90
N GLY A 8 13.72 11.64 -27.68
CA GLY A 8 14.05 10.23 -27.52
C GLY A 8 14.78 9.92 -26.21
N ALA A 9 15.78 10.73 -25.85
CA ALA A 9 16.53 10.57 -24.60
C ALA A 9 15.66 10.80 -23.35
N ALA A 10 14.79 11.81 -23.37
CA ALA A 10 13.85 12.07 -22.29
C ALA A 10 12.84 10.93 -22.10
N SER A 11 12.35 10.35 -23.21
CA SER A 11 11.43 9.21 -23.19
C SER A 11 12.10 7.95 -22.62
N ALA A 12 13.33 7.66 -23.04
CA ALA A 12 14.10 6.54 -22.52
C ALA A 12 14.41 6.69 -21.01
N ALA A 13 14.78 7.89 -20.58
CA ALA A 13 15.01 8.18 -19.16
C ALA A 13 13.73 8.03 -18.33
N ALA A 14 12.59 8.52 -18.83
CA ALA A 14 11.29 8.37 -18.16
C ALA A 14 10.89 6.89 -18.04
N LEU A 15 11.04 6.11 -19.11
CA LEU A 15 10.78 4.67 -19.09
C LEU A 15 11.68 3.93 -18.10
N LEU A 16 12.97 4.29 -18.03
CA LEU A 16 13.91 3.70 -17.10
C LEU A 16 13.56 4.05 -15.64
N LEU A 17 13.16 5.30 -15.37
CA LEU A 17 12.70 5.70 -14.04
C LEU A 17 11.42 4.96 -13.63
N ILE A 18 10.45 4.83 -14.55
CA ILE A 18 9.23 4.06 -14.33
C ILE A 18 9.57 2.60 -14.04
N LEU A 19 10.45 1.99 -14.83
CA LEU A 19 10.87 0.61 -14.66
C LEU A 19 11.57 0.39 -13.31
N VAL A 20 12.54 1.25 -12.96
CA VAL A 20 13.23 1.20 -11.67
C VAL A 20 12.24 1.36 -10.52
N TRP A 21 11.27 2.26 -10.65
CA TRP A 21 10.25 2.50 -9.64
C TRP A 21 9.28 1.30 -9.51
N ILE A 22 8.87 0.68 -10.61
CA ILE A 22 8.11 -0.58 -10.62
C ILE A 22 8.90 -1.70 -9.95
N VAL A 23 10.18 -1.87 -10.30
CA VAL A 23 11.05 -2.90 -9.71
C VAL A 23 11.18 -2.67 -8.21
N ARG A 24 11.44 -1.43 -7.77
CA ARG A 24 11.51 -1.07 -6.34
C ARG A 24 10.19 -1.30 -5.61
N LEU A 25 9.06 -1.13 -6.29
CA LEU A 25 7.73 -1.34 -5.73
C LEU A 25 7.40 -2.85 -5.62
N CYS A 26 7.82 -3.64 -6.61
CA CYS A 26 7.65 -5.09 -6.67
C CYS A 26 8.56 -5.85 -5.70
N VAL A 27 9.75 -5.34 -5.41
CA VAL A 27 10.64 -5.92 -4.40
C VAL A 27 9.99 -5.78 -3.00
N PRO A 28 9.85 -6.88 -2.25
CA PRO A 28 9.36 -6.83 -0.86
C PRO A 28 10.20 -5.85 -0.04
N ALA A 29 9.57 -5.14 0.91
CA ALA A 29 10.33 -4.26 1.80
C ALA A 29 11.54 -4.99 2.42
N ARG A 30 12.72 -4.34 2.47
CA ARG A 30 13.90 -4.89 3.15
C ARG A 30 13.50 -5.25 4.58
N GLY A 31 13.56 -6.55 4.93
CA GLY A 31 13.09 -7.07 6.22
C GLY A 31 11.69 -7.70 6.23
N ALA A 32 11.04 -7.88 5.07
CA ALA A 32 9.93 -8.80 4.91
C ALA A 32 10.46 -10.25 5.01
N ILE A 33 10.79 -10.66 6.23
CA ILE A 33 11.11 -12.05 6.57
C ILE A 33 9.81 -12.85 6.41
N ARG A 34 9.92 -14.10 5.91
CA ARG A 34 8.79 -15.05 5.89
C ARG A 34 8.16 -15.05 7.28
N PRO A 35 6.93 -14.55 7.45
CA PRO A 35 6.29 -14.56 8.75
C PRO A 35 5.94 -16.02 9.11
N GLY A 36 6.06 -16.38 10.38
CA GLY A 36 5.62 -17.69 10.84
C GLY A 36 4.08 -17.83 10.77
N PRO A 37 3.55 -19.06 10.78
CA PRO A 37 2.11 -19.33 10.72
C PRO A 37 1.31 -18.60 11.82
N GLU A 38 1.92 -18.39 12.99
CA GLU A 38 1.34 -17.68 14.12
C GLU A 38 1.12 -16.18 13.86
N TRP A 39 1.94 -15.55 13.02
CA TRP A 39 1.75 -14.16 12.64
C TRP A 39 0.52 -14.01 11.73
N VAL A 40 0.37 -14.90 10.75
CA VAL A 40 -0.78 -14.92 9.83
C VAL A 40 -2.09 -15.09 10.59
N ARG A 41 -2.11 -15.98 11.59
CA ARG A 41 -3.28 -16.18 12.48
C ARG A 41 -3.64 -14.97 13.34
N ARG A 42 -2.66 -14.13 13.68
CA ARG A 42 -2.84 -12.91 14.48
C ARG A 42 -3.11 -11.67 13.61
N PHE A 43 -3.02 -11.82 12.29
CA PHE A 43 -3.28 -10.72 11.38
C PHE A 43 -4.77 -10.34 11.43
N ASP A 44 -5.05 -9.11 11.83
CA ASP A 44 -6.40 -8.55 11.84
C ASP A 44 -6.45 -7.25 11.03
N ALA A 45 -7.24 -7.27 9.96
CA ALA A 45 -7.48 -6.11 9.11
C ALA A 45 -8.26 -5.00 9.83
N ARG A 46 -8.90 -5.26 10.98
CA ARG A 46 -9.55 -4.24 11.81
C ARG A 46 -8.56 -3.22 12.37
N ARG A 47 -7.27 -3.56 12.44
CA ARG A 47 -6.19 -2.60 12.77
C ARG A 47 -6.11 -1.42 11.80
N TYR A 48 -6.73 -1.53 10.61
CA TYR A 48 -6.85 -0.47 9.61
C TYR A 48 -8.08 0.43 9.72
N SER A 49 -9.00 0.14 10.66
CA SER A 49 -10.17 0.97 10.93
C SER A 49 -9.88 2.41 11.41
N PRO A 50 -8.90 2.66 12.31
CA PRO A 50 -8.60 4.02 12.78
C PRO A 50 -8.16 4.98 11.67
N VAL A 51 -7.63 4.45 10.57
CA VAL A 51 -7.17 5.27 9.44
C VAL A 51 -8.30 5.85 8.62
N ASN A 52 -9.48 5.25 8.63
CA ASN A 52 -10.66 5.89 8.04
C ASN A 52 -10.97 7.23 8.72
N ARG A 53 -10.74 7.35 10.03
CA ARG A 53 -10.95 8.61 10.76
C ARG A 53 -9.89 9.65 10.41
N LEU A 54 -8.62 9.25 10.31
CA LEU A 54 -7.52 10.12 9.84
C LEU A 54 -7.74 10.66 8.41
N LEU A 55 -8.49 9.92 7.58
CA LEU A 55 -8.78 10.28 6.19
C LEU A 55 -10.02 11.16 6.02
N SER A 56 -10.97 11.09 6.95
CA SER A 56 -12.31 11.69 6.84
C SER A 56 -12.32 13.21 6.67
N GLY A 57 -11.24 13.92 6.98
CA GLY A 57 -11.21 15.37 6.78
C GLY A 57 -11.82 16.15 7.94
N GLU A 58 -12.82 15.60 8.65
CA GLU A 58 -13.70 16.26 9.64
C GLU A 58 -12.99 17.28 10.54
N ASP A 59 -11.85 16.93 11.14
CA ASP A 59 -11.14 17.86 12.05
C ASP A 59 -10.70 19.19 11.38
N LEU A 60 -10.60 19.24 10.05
CA LEU A 60 -10.25 20.45 9.28
C LEU A 60 -11.46 21.36 9.02
N GLU A 61 -12.68 20.84 9.06
CA GLU A 61 -13.89 21.63 8.80
C GLU A 61 -14.25 22.53 9.98
N PHE A 62 -13.84 22.16 11.19
CA PHE A 62 -14.10 22.92 12.42
C PHE A 62 -12.97 23.91 12.78
N LEU A 63 -11.80 23.81 12.14
CA LEU A 63 -10.65 24.69 12.39
C LEU A 63 -10.92 26.19 12.15
N PRO A 64 -11.67 26.62 11.11
CA PRO A 64 -11.95 28.03 10.87
C PRO A 64 -12.80 28.68 11.97
N VAL A 65 -13.53 27.88 12.76
CA VAL A 65 -14.44 28.34 13.82
C VAL A 65 -13.72 28.47 15.17
N ALA A 66 -12.50 27.93 15.29
CA ALA A 66 -11.77 27.91 16.56
C ALA A 66 -11.06 29.25 16.85
N PRO A 67 -11.14 29.78 18.08
CA PRO A 67 -10.36 30.94 18.49
C PRO A 67 -8.85 30.61 18.44
N GLY A 68 -8.06 31.47 17.79
CA GLY A 68 -6.62 31.24 17.55
C GLY A 68 -6.28 30.58 16.21
N TYR A 69 -7.25 30.46 15.29
CA TYR A 69 -7.03 29.97 13.93
C TYR A 69 -6.00 30.83 13.17
N SER A 70 -5.03 30.15 12.54
CA SER A 70 -4.15 30.73 11.53
C SER A 70 -3.97 29.77 10.36
N THR A 71 -3.74 30.32 9.17
CA THR A 71 -3.44 29.53 7.96
C THR A 71 -2.15 28.72 8.11
N GLU A 72 -1.24 29.14 8.98
CA GLU A 72 -0.03 28.39 9.33
C GLU A 72 -0.34 27.12 10.14
N ILE A 73 -1.25 27.21 11.12
CA ILE A 73 -1.71 26.07 11.93
C ILE A 73 -2.40 25.04 11.02
N GLU A 74 -3.26 25.51 10.11
CA GLU A 74 -3.95 24.64 9.16
C GLU A 74 -2.97 23.90 8.23
N ARG A 75 -1.98 24.62 7.67
CA ARG A 75 -0.94 24.02 6.81
C ARG A 75 -0.11 22.99 7.58
N ARG A 76 0.26 23.28 8.83
CA ARG A 76 1.03 22.36 9.69
C ARG A 76 0.23 21.10 10.01
N LEU A 77 -1.07 21.23 10.30
CA LEU A 77 -1.94 20.08 10.55
C LEU A 77 -2.12 19.20 9.31
N ARG A 78 -2.36 19.82 8.14
CA ARG A 78 -2.42 19.11 6.85
C ARG A 78 -1.10 18.36 6.58
N ALA A 79 0.05 18.96 6.88
CA ALA A 79 1.35 18.31 6.72
C ALA A 79 1.55 17.12 7.67
N ALA A 80 1.19 17.26 8.94
CA ALA A 80 1.27 16.18 9.94
C ALA A 80 0.37 14.99 9.55
N ARG A 81 -0.86 15.27 9.10
CA ARG A 81 -1.80 14.23 8.63
C ARG A 81 -1.26 13.48 7.41
N ARG A 82 -0.66 14.19 6.45
CA ARG A 82 0.02 13.54 5.30
C ARG A 82 1.16 12.64 5.75
N HIS A 83 1.98 13.09 6.70
CA HIS A 83 3.08 12.29 7.21
C HIS A 83 2.61 11.01 7.91
N ALA A 84 1.57 11.12 8.74
CA ALA A 84 0.95 9.98 9.41
C ALA A 84 0.37 8.98 8.40
N LEU A 85 -0.38 9.47 7.40
CA LEU A 85 -0.95 8.63 6.35
C LEU A 85 0.12 7.94 5.50
N ALA A 86 1.21 8.65 5.17
CA ALA A 86 2.36 8.06 4.46
C ALA A 86 3.01 6.92 5.27
N GLY A 87 3.21 7.14 6.58
CA GLY A 87 3.71 6.11 7.49
C GLY A 87 2.82 4.88 7.49
N TYR A 88 1.51 5.11 7.51
CA TYR A 88 0.51 4.06 7.51
C TYR A 88 0.48 3.22 6.24
N LEU A 89 0.50 3.87 5.07
CA LEU A 89 0.58 3.19 3.79
C LEU A 89 1.84 2.32 3.72
N ARG A 90 2.98 2.81 4.23
CA ARG A 90 4.22 2.03 4.28
C ARG A 90 4.08 0.78 5.15
N TRP A 91 3.45 0.89 6.33
CA TRP A 91 3.17 -0.27 7.18
C TRP A 91 2.23 -1.27 6.51
N MET A 92 1.18 -0.78 5.86
CA MET A 92 0.24 -1.61 5.12
C MET A 92 0.92 -2.37 3.96
N LYS A 93 1.85 -1.72 3.24
CA LYS A 93 2.67 -2.39 2.22
C LYS A 93 3.53 -3.49 2.84
N ALA A 94 4.16 -3.24 3.97
CA ALA A 94 5.02 -4.22 4.64
C ALA A 94 4.22 -5.46 5.09
N ASP A 95 3.02 -5.27 5.64
CA ASP A 95 2.14 -6.37 6.04
C ASP A 95 1.63 -7.16 4.83
N PHE A 96 1.28 -6.47 3.74
CA PHE A 96 0.89 -7.12 2.49
C PHE A 96 2.06 -7.94 1.87
N ASP A 97 3.28 -7.40 1.90
CA ASP A 97 4.48 -8.11 1.45
C ASP A 97 4.72 -9.39 2.26
N ARG A 98 4.51 -9.34 3.59
CA ARG A 98 4.60 -10.51 4.47
C ARG A 98 3.54 -11.57 4.15
N LEU A 99 2.28 -11.16 3.95
CA LEU A 99 1.21 -12.08 3.55
C LEU A 99 1.48 -12.74 2.20
N TYR A 100 1.98 -11.97 1.22
CA TYR A 100 2.35 -12.51 -0.09
C TYR A 100 3.48 -13.55 0.00
N LEU A 101 4.50 -13.29 0.82
CA LEU A 101 5.59 -14.25 1.05
C LEU A 101 5.11 -15.52 1.77
N ALA A 102 4.20 -15.38 2.74
CA ALA A 102 3.59 -16.51 3.42
C ALA A 102 2.77 -17.38 2.45
N GLY A 103 1.91 -16.76 1.64
CA GLY A 103 1.11 -17.46 0.64
C GLY A 103 1.97 -18.15 -0.43
N LYS A 104 3.02 -17.47 -0.91
CA LYS A 104 3.97 -18.06 -1.87
C LYS A 104 4.71 -19.26 -1.29
N ALA A 105 5.12 -19.20 -0.01
CA ALA A 105 5.78 -20.31 0.67
C ALA A 105 4.82 -21.50 0.85
N ALA A 106 3.57 -21.25 1.25
CA ALA A 106 2.55 -22.29 1.38
C ALA A 106 2.28 -23.01 0.04
N ILE A 107 2.26 -22.27 -1.08
CA ILE A 107 2.12 -22.85 -2.43
C ILE A 107 3.35 -23.68 -2.79
N ALA A 108 4.56 -23.21 -2.48
CA ALA A 108 5.79 -23.95 -2.78
C ALA A 108 5.92 -25.26 -1.97
N GLU A 109 5.32 -25.31 -0.79
CA GLU A 109 5.26 -26.51 0.06
C GLU A 109 4.14 -27.49 -0.36
N ALA A 110 3.15 -27.02 -1.14
CA ALA A 110 2.09 -27.88 -1.65
C ALA A 110 2.61 -28.73 -2.83
N GLN A 111 2.48 -30.06 -2.72
CA GLN A 111 2.95 -31.01 -3.74
C GLN A 111 2.06 -31.07 -5.00
N THR A 112 1.02 -30.25 -5.09
CA THR A 112 0.03 -30.25 -6.18
C THR A 112 0.16 -28.99 -7.03
N ASP A 113 -0.14 -29.09 -8.33
CA ASP A 113 -0.16 -27.96 -9.26
C ASP A 113 -1.15 -26.88 -8.79
N GLN A 114 -0.61 -25.81 -8.21
CA GLN A 114 -1.34 -24.67 -7.64
C GLN A 114 -1.10 -23.41 -8.48
N SER A 115 -0.82 -23.59 -9.77
CA SER A 115 -0.50 -22.50 -10.71
C SER A 115 -1.59 -21.42 -10.76
N ASP A 116 -2.86 -21.81 -10.71
CA ASP A 116 -3.99 -20.86 -10.67
C ASP A 116 -4.02 -20.03 -9.38
N LEU A 117 -3.71 -20.66 -8.24
CA LEU A 117 -3.65 -19.96 -6.95
C LEU A 117 -2.48 -18.98 -6.91
N LEU A 118 -1.31 -19.38 -7.45
CA LEU A 118 -0.16 -18.50 -7.59
C LEU A 118 -0.48 -17.30 -8.49
N ALA A 119 -1.15 -17.51 -9.62
CA ALA A 119 -1.60 -16.45 -10.52
C ALA A 119 -2.55 -15.47 -9.81
N SER A 120 -3.46 -15.98 -8.98
CA SER A 120 -4.36 -15.16 -8.17
C SER A 120 -3.61 -14.29 -7.13
N LEU A 121 -2.59 -14.83 -6.47
CA LEU A 121 -1.73 -14.09 -5.52
C LEU A 121 -0.94 -12.98 -6.22
N VAL A 122 -0.37 -13.27 -7.38
CA VAL A 122 0.36 -12.28 -8.18
C VAL A 122 -0.59 -11.16 -8.64
N ARG A 123 -1.81 -11.50 -9.08
CA ARG A 123 -2.83 -10.52 -9.47
C ARG A 123 -3.23 -9.62 -8.30
N MET A 124 -3.50 -10.20 -7.13
CA MET A 124 -3.81 -9.44 -5.92
C MET A 124 -2.66 -8.50 -5.53
N ARG A 125 -1.40 -8.96 -5.66
CA ARG A 125 -0.22 -8.11 -5.45
C ARG A 125 -0.16 -6.95 -6.44
N ALA A 126 -0.39 -7.20 -7.73
CA ALA A 126 -0.40 -6.15 -8.74
C ALA A 126 -1.47 -5.08 -8.44
N VAL A 127 -2.69 -5.49 -8.13
CA VAL A 127 -3.79 -4.58 -7.79
C VAL A 127 -3.48 -3.76 -6.53
N PHE A 128 -2.91 -4.40 -5.50
CA PHE A 128 -2.53 -3.70 -4.27
C PHE A 128 -1.43 -2.66 -4.52
N LEU A 129 -0.37 -3.03 -5.24
CA LEU A 129 0.73 -2.11 -5.56
C LEU A 129 0.25 -0.94 -6.42
N TRP A 130 -0.66 -1.17 -7.37
CA TRP A 130 -1.31 -0.12 -8.14
C TRP A 130 -2.09 0.85 -7.24
N ARG A 131 -2.92 0.33 -6.33
CA ARG A 131 -3.68 1.17 -5.39
C ARG A 131 -2.78 1.94 -4.44
N TYR A 132 -1.74 1.30 -3.89
CA TYR A 132 -0.73 1.94 -3.05
C TYR A 132 -0.03 3.09 -3.77
N THR A 133 0.28 2.89 -5.04
CA THR A 133 0.89 3.92 -5.89
C THR A 133 -0.02 5.10 -6.06
N LEU A 134 -1.27 4.87 -6.45
CA LEU A 134 -2.23 5.94 -6.63
C LEU A 134 -2.46 6.70 -5.31
N ALA A 135 -2.53 5.99 -4.18
CA ALA A 135 -2.67 6.61 -2.87
C ALA A 135 -1.44 7.43 -2.50
N MET A 136 -0.22 6.90 -2.66
CA MET A 136 1.01 7.64 -2.37
C MET A 136 1.21 8.81 -3.34
N GLY A 137 0.89 8.65 -4.62
CA GLY A 137 0.95 9.68 -5.64
C GLY A 137 -0.04 10.83 -5.36
N ARG A 138 -1.30 10.51 -5.03
CA ARG A 138 -2.28 11.50 -4.58
C ARG A 138 -1.85 12.21 -3.30
N LEU A 139 -1.27 11.48 -2.35
CA LEU A 139 -0.70 12.08 -1.14
C LEU A 139 0.42 13.06 -1.49
N SER A 140 1.31 12.67 -2.40
CA SER A 140 2.38 13.50 -2.94
C SER A 140 1.88 14.62 -3.84
N LEU A 141 0.62 14.64 -4.28
CA LEU A 141 0.00 15.76 -5.00
C LEU A 141 -0.91 16.62 -4.10
N SER A 142 -1.23 16.17 -2.89
CA SER A 142 -2.10 16.89 -1.97
C SER A 142 -1.46 18.16 -1.35
N TRP A 143 -0.18 18.42 -1.62
CA TRP A 143 0.41 19.75 -1.39
C TRP A 143 -0.09 20.78 -2.40
N ALA A 144 -0.59 20.36 -3.56
CA ALA A 144 -1.15 21.20 -4.62
C ALA A 144 -2.69 21.35 -4.53
N GLY A 145 -3.31 21.00 -3.40
CA GLY A 145 -4.76 21.16 -3.17
C GLY A 145 -5.64 19.99 -3.59
N ALA A 146 -5.06 18.92 -4.15
CA ALA A 146 -5.80 17.67 -4.40
C ALA A 146 -6.20 17.02 -3.07
N GLY A 147 -7.48 16.67 -2.91
CA GLY A 147 -8.02 16.02 -1.71
C GLY A 147 -7.29 14.73 -1.32
N LEU A 148 -7.42 14.35 -0.05
CA LEU A 148 -6.77 13.15 0.50
C LEU A 148 -7.20 11.88 -0.27
N PRO A 149 -6.28 10.93 -0.52
CA PRO A 149 -6.60 9.68 -1.21
C PRO A 149 -7.53 8.79 -0.37
N ASP A 150 -8.46 8.09 -1.03
CA ASP A 150 -9.33 7.11 -0.39
C ASP A 150 -8.57 5.82 -0.01
N ALA A 151 -8.05 5.78 1.22
CA ALA A 151 -7.37 4.59 1.75
C ALA A 151 -8.33 3.50 2.27
N ARG A 152 -9.66 3.71 2.26
CA ARG A 152 -10.64 2.64 2.52
C ARG A 152 -10.48 1.52 1.50
N SER A 153 -10.35 1.90 0.23
CA SER A 153 -10.15 0.98 -0.89
C SER A 153 -8.88 0.11 -0.74
N LEU A 154 -7.84 0.59 -0.06
CA LEU A 154 -6.63 -0.17 0.23
C LEU A 154 -6.80 -1.11 1.43
N ALA A 155 -7.44 -0.63 2.50
CA ALA A 155 -7.74 -1.46 3.66
C ALA A 155 -8.61 -2.68 3.28
N GLU A 156 -9.55 -2.50 2.35
CA GLU A 156 -10.36 -3.60 1.80
C GLU A 156 -9.56 -4.61 0.98
N SER A 157 -8.54 -4.17 0.24
CA SER A 157 -7.65 -5.09 -0.50
C SER A 157 -6.81 -5.93 0.46
N VAL A 158 -6.38 -5.34 1.58
CA VAL A 158 -5.64 -6.02 2.63
C VAL A 158 -6.51 -7.00 3.40
N ALA A 159 -7.74 -6.61 3.74
CA ALA A 159 -8.73 -7.47 4.39
C ALA A 159 -9.04 -8.71 3.53
N ARG A 160 -9.24 -8.53 2.22
CA ARG A 160 -9.45 -9.64 1.27
C ARG A 160 -8.27 -10.60 1.19
N MET A 161 -7.04 -10.07 1.14
CA MET A 161 -5.85 -10.93 1.11
C MET A 161 -5.70 -11.72 2.42
N GLY A 162 -5.96 -11.08 3.56
CA GLY A 162 -5.96 -11.74 4.87
C GLY A 162 -6.95 -12.90 4.95
N SER A 163 -8.18 -12.73 4.46
CA SER A 163 -9.16 -13.83 4.43
C SER A 163 -8.74 -14.97 3.50
N THR A 164 -8.20 -14.67 2.32
CA THR A 164 -7.76 -15.71 1.38
C THR A 164 -6.60 -16.52 1.96
N VAL A 165 -5.61 -15.86 2.57
CA VAL A 165 -4.48 -16.53 3.22
C VAL A 165 -4.94 -17.31 4.46
N GLY A 166 -5.89 -16.78 5.24
CA GLY A 166 -6.49 -17.48 6.37
C GLY A 166 -7.17 -18.81 5.97
N THR A 167 -7.83 -18.84 4.82
CA THR A 167 -8.44 -20.07 4.25
C THR A 167 -7.41 -21.07 3.73
N LEU A 168 -6.21 -20.60 3.34
CA LEU A 168 -5.11 -21.46 2.86
C LEU A 168 -4.21 -21.96 4.00
N ALA A 169 -4.15 -21.23 5.12
CA ALA A 169 -3.38 -21.57 6.30
C ALA A 169 -3.92 -22.68 7.25
N PRO A 170 -5.09 -23.35 7.08
CA PRO A 170 -5.46 -24.47 7.93
C PRO A 170 -4.53 -25.69 7.76
N PHE A 171 -3.74 -25.74 6.68
CA PHE A 171 -2.94 -26.92 6.30
C PHE A 171 -1.47 -26.87 6.76
N GLY A 172 -1.03 -25.81 7.45
CA GLY A 172 0.32 -25.73 8.04
C GLY A 172 0.44 -26.33 9.45
N ALA A 173 -0.63 -26.94 9.97
CA ALA A 173 -0.63 -27.66 11.24
C ALA A 173 -0.43 -29.16 10.99
N ARG A 174 0.78 -29.55 10.59
CA ARG A 174 1.35 -30.89 10.80
C ARG A 174 2.77 -30.97 10.20
N SER A 175 3.76 -30.71 11.04
CA SER A 175 5.01 -31.50 11.20
C SER A 175 5.92 -30.77 12.18
#